data_AF-K1PIX2-F1
#
_entry.id   AF-K1PIX2-F1
#
_cell.length_a   1.000
_cell.length_b   1.000
_cell.length_c   1.000
_cell.angle_alpha   90.00
_cell.angle_beta   90.00
_cell.angle_gamma   90.00
#
_symmetry.space_group_name_H-M   'P 1'
#
loop_
_entity.id
_entity.type
_entity.pdbx_description
1 polymer ?
#
loop_
_entity_poly.entity_id
_entity_poly.type
_entity_poly.pdbx_seq_one_letter_code
_entity_poly.pdbx_strand_id
1 'polypeptide(L)'
;MADSSPSEKNLETDMTTTCPICFESFKTPKILPCMHTFCHNCLSSYILSTCKTKESPVGFPCPLCRRFVPAPSFSVEVEKWTELIPVNKIIHTLSVKRDKLCDACKRANEEIEASDWCESCSELLCVLCVKYHERSAVSKNHSLIPIVTLNNVSEQNKKIESPYALCHDHNNRVEYLCVDHEDLCCTRCAWNKHRKCIQIDGIEDAAENLRKSGKFATLTKEISEYEDTLVKTKSEGEGTIRYIDDTSDQIRKESTELRDKVINHVDALLEDHLSELAQNVKQNKDKVAKIVAAVSDRHLLMTQYLQTLRDTEQTSSSILVQDYLKIRRQLKHVTRSSPSKLILKLHSHFSEDLTRILQVTKFSDIKTEMESIPLRDIDLSCASMALICELNGSDGDVTGGCFLKNGDIVLANNSSKELLHYRNYELVRKVTIGMQPRDIVQQTSIFILVSEYQNGKGNVGQYDLNTFKNVEKILQRDNTVYSLAVSSGFVYAACSDLILKFDSQGNVVQQYKVDRNTYSVAINNKNEVISSSCDKNNVTVMDNSGKGMYLYSHEKLIYPYGLDVNFSEEIFVAGKHSNNIHVLTPTAELLKIYEVKSPRCITFKENSYMCFVGSETRTTKVYEFKEDLQY
;
A
#
# COMPACT_ATOMS: atom_id res chain seq x y z
N MET A 1 -36.49 -15.21 73.69
CA MET A 1 -36.88 -14.52 72.44
C MET A 1 -35.77 -14.84 71.45
N ALA A 2 -35.85 -16.04 70.86
CA ALA A 2 -36.46 -16.29 69.54
C ALA A 2 -35.53 -15.76 68.44
N ASP A 3 -34.53 -16.55 68.03
CA ASP A 3 -34.56 -17.52 66.92
C ASP A 3 -34.75 -16.86 65.54
N SER A 4 -33.70 -16.89 64.70
CA SER A 4 -33.72 -17.63 63.42
C SER A 4 -32.45 -17.37 62.58
N SER A 5 -31.88 -18.48 62.14
CA SER A 5 -30.76 -18.72 61.23
C SER A 5 -31.05 -18.32 59.75
N PRO A 6 -30.07 -18.43 58.83
CA PRO A 6 -30.01 -17.69 57.56
C PRO A 6 -30.83 -18.35 56.45
N SER A 7 -31.51 -17.55 55.63
CA SER A 7 -32.11 -18.01 54.38
C SER A 7 -31.14 -17.75 53.22
N GLU A 8 -30.21 -18.69 53.01
CA GLU A 8 -29.71 -18.98 51.68
C GLU A 8 -30.90 -19.43 50.81
N LYS A 9 -31.20 -18.68 49.74
CA LYS A 9 -31.89 -19.22 48.55
C LYS A 9 -31.83 -18.23 47.37
N ASN A 10 -31.35 -18.79 46.25
CA ASN A 10 -31.50 -18.35 44.85
C ASN A 10 -30.49 -17.34 44.30
N LEU A 11 -29.25 -17.80 44.07
CA LEU A 11 -28.25 -17.15 43.21
C LEU A 11 -28.33 -17.59 41.73
N GLU A 12 -29.34 -18.36 41.31
CA GLU A 12 -29.40 -18.99 39.97
C GLU A 12 -30.30 -18.28 38.95
N THR A 13 -30.95 -17.16 39.29
CA THR A 13 -32.00 -16.55 38.45
C THR A 13 -31.56 -15.44 37.48
N ASP A 14 -30.28 -15.05 37.41
CA ASP A 14 -29.88 -13.78 36.74
C ASP A 14 -28.99 -13.92 35.48
N MET A 15 -28.52 -15.12 35.14
CA MET A 15 -27.63 -15.36 33.98
C MET A 15 -28.36 -15.38 32.62
N THR A 16 -29.69 -15.41 32.60
CA THR A 16 -30.47 -15.67 31.37
C THR A 16 -31.02 -14.42 30.69
N THR A 17 -31.01 -13.27 31.36
CA THR A 17 -31.57 -12.00 30.85
C THR A 17 -30.56 -10.86 30.81
N THR A 18 -29.30 -11.14 31.13
CA THR A 18 -28.22 -10.14 31.20
C THR A 18 -27.25 -10.31 30.02
N CYS A 19 -26.81 -9.18 29.47
CA CYS A 19 -25.86 -9.15 28.37
C CYS A 19 -24.43 -9.39 28.88
N PRO A 20 -23.66 -10.29 28.26
CA PRO A 20 -22.30 -10.62 28.71
C PRO A 20 -21.25 -9.51 28.45
N ILE A 21 -21.61 -8.46 27.69
CA ILE A 21 -20.69 -7.33 27.39
C ILE A 21 -20.93 -6.17 28.37
N CYS A 22 -22.18 -5.74 28.53
CA CYS A 22 -22.50 -4.60 29.40
C CYS A 22 -22.98 -5.01 30.80
N PHE A 23 -23.21 -6.30 31.03
CA PHE A 23 -23.72 -6.85 32.30
C PHE A 23 -25.08 -6.26 32.75
N GLU A 24 -25.81 -5.63 31.83
CA GLU A 24 -27.16 -5.10 32.05
C GLU A 24 -28.21 -6.02 31.40
N SER A 25 -29.49 -5.83 31.73
CA SER A 25 -30.60 -6.48 31.01
C SER A 25 -30.53 -6.23 29.51
N PHE A 26 -30.81 -7.25 28.69
CA PHE A 26 -30.70 -7.11 27.24
C PHE A 26 -31.55 -5.96 26.66
N LYS A 27 -30.89 -5.11 25.86
CA LYS A 27 -31.53 -4.06 25.05
C LYS A 27 -31.41 -4.46 23.58
N THR A 28 -32.54 -4.77 22.94
CA THR A 28 -32.61 -5.28 21.56
C THR A 28 -31.62 -6.44 21.34
N PRO A 29 -31.85 -7.61 21.98
CA PRO A 29 -30.91 -8.73 21.95
C PRO A 29 -30.77 -9.30 20.54
N LYS A 30 -29.55 -9.35 20.04
CA LYS A 30 -29.17 -9.91 18.74
C LYS A 30 -28.58 -11.31 18.95
N ILE A 31 -29.05 -12.30 18.20
CA ILE A 31 -28.56 -13.69 18.27
C ILE A 31 -27.62 -14.01 17.11
N LEU A 32 -26.45 -14.57 17.44
CA LEU A 32 -25.46 -15.01 16.46
C LEU A 32 -25.71 -16.48 16.04
N PRO A 33 -25.13 -16.96 14.93
CA PRO A 33 -25.23 -18.37 14.52
C PRO A 33 -24.67 -19.37 15.54
N CYS A 34 -23.77 -18.92 16.42
CA CYS A 34 -23.29 -19.70 17.55
C CYS A 34 -24.24 -19.70 18.77
N MET A 35 -25.47 -19.19 18.60
CA MET A 35 -26.54 -19.05 19.60
C MET A 35 -26.26 -18.13 20.80
N HIS A 36 -25.11 -17.46 20.83
CA HIS A 36 -24.85 -16.41 21.81
C HIS A 36 -25.63 -15.13 21.47
N THR A 37 -26.13 -14.47 22.52
CA THR A 37 -26.99 -13.28 22.41
C THR A 37 -26.32 -12.07 23.06
N PHE A 38 -26.42 -10.90 22.43
CA PHE A 38 -25.80 -9.63 22.87
C PHE A 38 -26.76 -8.46 22.66
N CYS A 39 -26.63 -7.37 23.42
CA CYS A 39 -27.34 -6.13 23.08
C CYS A 39 -26.91 -5.61 21.70
N HIS A 40 -27.84 -4.99 20.95
CA HIS A 40 -27.53 -4.37 19.66
C HIS A 40 -26.31 -3.45 19.73
N ASN A 41 -26.30 -2.48 20.66
CA ASN A 41 -25.21 -1.50 20.74
C ASN A 41 -23.88 -2.14 21.12
N CYS A 42 -23.89 -3.11 22.05
CA CYS A 42 -22.68 -3.84 22.44
C CYS A 42 -22.07 -4.60 21.27
N LEU A 43 -22.91 -5.28 20.49
CA LEU A 43 -22.48 -6.02 19.32
C LEU A 43 -22.00 -5.09 18.21
N SER A 44 -22.69 -3.98 17.97
CA SER A 44 -22.32 -2.96 16.98
C SER A 44 -20.94 -2.37 17.26
N SER A 45 -20.70 -1.90 18.49
CA SER A 45 -19.38 -1.37 18.88
C SER A 45 -18.26 -2.41 18.75
N TYR A 46 -18.54 -3.67 19.07
CA TYR A 46 -17.58 -4.76 18.92
C TYR A 46 -17.26 -5.08 17.46
N ILE A 47 -18.27 -5.15 16.59
CA ILE A 47 -18.10 -5.38 15.14
C ILE A 47 -17.24 -4.26 14.55
N LEU A 48 -17.59 -3.00 14.84
CA LEU A 48 -16.86 -1.83 14.35
C LEU A 48 -15.39 -1.84 14.79
N SER A 49 -15.13 -2.06 16.08
CA SER A 49 -13.75 -2.11 16.58
C SER A 49 -12.92 -3.25 15.99
N THR A 50 -13.55 -4.39 15.66
CA THR A 50 -12.85 -5.57 15.13
C THR A 50 -12.65 -5.53 13.62
N CYS A 51 -13.49 -4.79 12.89
CA CYS A 51 -13.52 -4.81 11.42
C CYS A 51 -12.97 -3.52 10.78
N LYS A 52 -13.01 -2.38 11.48
CA LYS A 52 -12.63 -1.08 10.90
C LYS A 52 -11.18 -1.00 10.39
N THR A 53 -10.26 -1.75 11.00
CA THR A 53 -8.85 -1.74 10.63
C THR A 53 -8.49 -2.79 9.57
N LYS A 54 -9.47 -3.58 9.12
CA LYS A 54 -9.24 -4.65 8.14
C LYS A 54 -9.67 -4.17 6.76
N GLU A 55 -8.87 -4.51 5.76
CA GLU A 55 -9.31 -4.40 4.37
C GLU A 55 -10.38 -5.47 4.09
N SER A 56 -11.51 -5.05 3.53
CA SER A 56 -12.62 -5.92 3.09
C SER A 56 -13.02 -7.01 4.11
N PRO A 57 -13.52 -6.63 5.30
CA PRO A 57 -13.87 -7.59 6.34
C PRO A 57 -14.99 -8.54 5.88
N VAL A 58 -14.80 -9.84 6.10
CA VAL A 58 -15.76 -10.92 5.72
C VAL A 58 -16.58 -11.45 6.90
N GLY A 59 -16.40 -10.87 8.09
CA GLY A 59 -17.06 -11.30 9.31
C GLY A 59 -16.29 -10.93 10.57
N PHE A 60 -16.72 -11.45 11.72
CA PHE A 60 -16.15 -11.17 13.03
C PHE A 60 -16.21 -12.38 13.96
N PRO A 61 -15.28 -12.54 14.91
CA PRO A 61 -15.36 -13.61 15.91
C PRO A 61 -16.38 -13.27 16.99
N CYS A 62 -17.22 -14.23 17.40
CA CYS A 62 -18.14 -14.07 18.53
C CYS A 62 -17.40 -13.58 19.81
N PRO A 63 -17.92 -12.55 20.53
CA PRO A 63 -17.30 -12.05 21.75
C PRO A 63 -17.13 -13.10 22.86
N LEU A 64 -18.01 -14.10 22.91
CA LEU A 64 -18.00 -15.16 23.94
C LEU A 64 -17.16 -16.38 23.55
N CYS A 65 -17.50 -17.04 22.44
CA CYS A 65 -16.88 -18.32 22.08
C CYS A 65 -15.82 -18.21 20.98
N ARG A 66 -15.56 -17.01 20.45
CA ARG A 66 -14.60 -16.73 19.36
C ARG A 66 -14.86 -17.45 18.04
N ARG A 67 -15.94 -18.24 17.91
CA ARG A 67 -16.37 -18.82 16.63
C ARG A 67 -16.59 -17.70 15.60
N PHE A 68 -16.04 -17.88 14.40
CA PHE A 68 -16.17 -16.89 13.33
C PHE A 68 -17.63 -16.79 12.88
N VAL A 69 -18.14 -15.56 12.80
CA VAL A 69 -19.48 -15.23 12.32
C VAL A 69 -19.31 -14.52 10.98
N PRO A 70 -19.78 -15.13 9.87
CA PRO A 70 -19.75 -14.50 8.56
C PRO A 70 -20.52 -13.18 8.56
N ALA A 71 -20.13 -12.26 7.67
CA ALA A 71 -20.88 -11.04 7.43
C ALA A 71 -22.34 -11.37 7.07
N PRO A 72 -23.33 -10.66 7.61
CA PRO A 72 -24.74 -10.88 7.25
C PRO A 72 -25.03 -10.50 5.79
N SER A 73 -24.22 -9.61 5.21
CA SER A 73 -24.18 -9.32 3.78
C SER A 73 -22.82 -8.72 3.42
N PHE A 74 -22.25 -9.14 2.28
CA PHE A 74 -20.99 -8.59 1.75
C PHE A 74 -21.18 -7.28 0.97
N SER A 75 -22.43 -6.92 0.61
CA SER A 75 -22.75 -5.69 -0.13
C SER A 75 -23.14 -4.50 0.75
N VAL A 76 -23.12 -4.69 2.06
CA VAL A 76 -23.56 -3.70 3.05
C VAL A 76 -22.37 -3.27 3.90
N GLU A 77 -22.26 -1.96 4.15
CA GLU A 77 -21.26 -1.37 5.04
C GLU A 77 -21.30 -1.99 6.44
N VAL A 78 -20.11 -2.16 7.05
CA VAL A 78 -19.92 -2.83 8.36
C VAL A 78 -20.80 -2.23 9.46
N GLU A 79 -21.00 -0.91 9.41
CA GLU A 79 -21.84 -0.13 10.34
C GLU A 79 -23.27 -0.67 10.43
N LYS A 80 -23.79 -1.23 9.34
CA LYS A 80 -25.18 -1.71 9.24
C LYS A 80 -25.33 -3.21 9.47
N TRP A 81 -24.23 -3.95 9.64
CA TRP A 81 -24.29 -5.41 9.84
C TRP A 81 -25.16 -5.80 11.04
N THR A 82 -25.07 -5.05 12.14
CA THR A 82 -25.84 -5.35 13.36
C THR A 82 -27.35 -5.22 13.15
N GLU A 83 -27.79 -4.40 12.20
CA GLU A 83 -29.21 -4.24 11.86
C GLU A 83 -29.77 -5.52 11.24
N LEU A 84 -28.98 -6.15 10.36
CA LEU A 84 -29.32 -7.38 9.63
C LEU A 84 -29.30 -8.64 10.51
N ILE A 85 -28.58 -8.61 11.64
CA ILE A 85 -28.54 -9.74 12.58
C ILE A 85 -29.93 -9.88 13.25
N PRO A 86 -30.52 -11.09 13.32
CA PRO A 86 -31.85 -11.29 13.88
C PRO A 86 -31.91 -10.96 15.37
N VAL A 87 -33.07 -10.44 15.80
CA VAL A 87 -33.38 -10.23 17.22
C VAL A 87 -33.78 -11.56 17.85
N ASN A 88 -33.21 -11.88 19.00
CA ASN A 88 -33.64 -13.02 19.82
C ASN A 88 -35.01 -12.69 20.46
N LYS A 89 -36.10 -13.05 19.79
CA LYS A 89 -37.47 -12.73 20.25
C LYS A 89 -37.78 -13.29 21.62
N ILE A 90 -37.21 -14.44 21.97
CA ILE A 90 -37.44 -15.08 23.27
C ILE A 90 -36.79 -14.25 24.37
N ILE A 91 -35.48 -13.99 24.25
CA ILE A 91 -34.73 -13.19 25.24
C ILE A 91 -35.26 -11.76 25.30
N HIS A 92 -35.68 -11.18 24.16
CA HIS A 92 -36.32 -9.86 24.15
C HIS A 92 -37.61 -9.85 24.98
N THR A 93 -38.47 -10.86 24.81
CA THR A 93 -39.74 -10.97 25.56
C THR A 93 -39.48 -11.16 27.05
N LEU A 94 -38.53 -12.02 27.43
CA LEU A 94 -38.15 -12.27 28.82
C LEU A 94 -37.47 -11.06 29.48
N SER A 95 -36.70 -10.27 28.73
CA SER A 95 -36.01 -9.09 29.27
C SER A 95 -36.95 -7.90 29.48
N VAL A 96 -38.00 -7.79 28.65
CA VAL A 96 -39.05 -6.77 28.78
C VAL A 96 -40.07 -7.15 29.86
N LYS A 97 -40.48 -8.42 29.94
CA LYS A 97 -41.49 -8.92 30.89
C LYS A 97 -40.82 -9.46 32.16
N ARG A 98 -40.52 -8.55 33.10
CA ARG A 98 -39.87 -8.88 34.37
C ARG A 98 -40.68 -9.81 35.28
N ASP A 99 -42.00 -9.84 35.11
CA ASP A 99 -42.94 -10.55 35.99
C ASP A 99 -43.18 -12.02 35.60
N LYS A 100 -42.67 -12.50 34.46
CA LYS A 100 -42.81 -13.90 33.98
C LYS A 100 -44.26 -14.46 34.08
N LEU A 101 -45.27 -13.59 34.02
CA LEU A 101 -46.67 -13.96 34.14
C LEU A 101 -47.24 -14.39 32.78
N CYS A 102 -48.28 -15.22 32.84
CA CYS A 102 -49.07 -15.63 31.69
C CYS A 102 -49.86 -14.44 31.12
N ASP A 103 -49.64 -14.13 29.84
CA ASP A 103 -50.26 -13.00 29.14
C ASP A 103 -51.77 -13.16 29.02
N ALA A 104 -52.25 -14.38 28.80
CA ALA A 104 -53.68 -14.67 28.70
C ALA A 104 -54.40 -14.49 30.04
N CYS A 105 -53.78 -14.93 31.15
CA CYS A 105 -54.30 -14.75 32.51
C CYS A 105 -54.23 -13.28 32.93
N LYS A 106 -53.16 -12.58 32.58
CA LYS A 106 -53.01 -11.15 32.87
C LYS A 106 -54.09 -10.30 32.20
N ARG A 107 -54.55 -10.68 31.00
CA ARG A 107 -55.72 -10.05 30.33
C ARG A 107 -57.03 -10.22 31.12
N ALA A 108 -57.11 -11.22 31.99
CA ALA A 108 -58.22 -11.46 32.90
C ALA A 108 -57.96 -10.93 34.33
N ASN A 109 -56.91 -10.12 34.54
CA ASN A 109 -56.44 -9.65 35.84
C ASN A 109 -56.02 -10.78 36.80
N GLU A 110 -55.49 -11.89 36.26
CA GLU A 110 -54.94 -13.00 37.04
C GLU A 110 -53.40 -13.02 36.95
N GLU A 111 -52.73 -13.13 38.10
CA GLU A 111 -51.27 -13.18 38.20
C GLU A 111 -50.78 -14.64 38.30
N ILE A 112 -50.85 -15.37 37.20
CA ILE A 112 -50.41 -16.77 37.12
C ILE A 112 -49.06 -16.83 36.40
N GLU A 113 -48.07 -17.51 36.99
CA GLU A 113 -46.76 -17.72 36.37
C GLU A 113 -46.87 -18.47 35.04
N ALA A 114 -46.12 -18.01 34.04
CA ALA A 114 -46.01 -18.68 32.77
C ALA A 114 -45.08 -19.90 32.86
N SER A 115 -45.42 -20.97 32.14
CA SER A 115 -44.61 -22.17 31.99
C SER A 115 -43.92 -22.23 30.63
N ASP A 116 -44.56 -21.72 29.59
CA ASP A 116 -44.14 -21.86 28.19
C ASP A 116 -44.26 -20.53 27.43
N TRP A 117 -43.43 -20.36 26.42
CA TRP A 117 -43.53 -19.27 25.45
C TRP A 117 -44.04 -19.79 24.12
N CYS A 118 -45.06 -19.14 23.57
CA CYS A 118 -45.55 -19.42 22.23
C CYS A 118 -44.86 -18.51 21.22
N GLU A 119 -44.11 -19.08 20.28
CA GLU A 119 -43.37 -18.32 19.26
C GLU A 119 -44.29 -17.55 18.33
N SER A 120 -45.33 -18.22 17.82
CA SER A 120 -46.26 -17.65 16.83
C SER A 120 -47.10 -16.52 17.42
N CYS A 121 -47.43 -16.59 18.72
CA CYS A 121 -48.19 -15.56 19.42
C CYS A 121 -47.29 -14.50 20.08
N SER A 122 -46.00 -14.80 20.28
CA SER A 122 -45.09 -14.01 21.12
C SER A 122 -45.64 -13.74 22.52
N GLU A 123 -46.35 -14.73 23.08
CA GLU A 123 -46.99 -14.67 24.40
C GLU A 123 -46.43 -15.74 25.35
N LEU A 124 -46.31 -15.39 26.63
CA LEU A 124 -46.03 -16.28 27.75
C LEU A 124 -47.35 -16.89 28.24
N LEU A 125 -47.39 -18.21 28.39
CA LEU A 125 -48.60 -18.97 28.73
C LEU A 125 -48.33 -19.85 29.96
N CYS A 126 -49.29 -19.92 30.88
CA CYS A 126 -49.29 -20.90 31.97
C CYS A 126 -49.73 -22.28 31.47
N VAL A 127 -49.50 -23.32 32.29
CA VAL A 127 -49.84 -24.72 31.97
C VAL A 127 -51.29 -24.90 31.49
N LEU A 128 -52.23 -24.14 32.07
CA LEU A 128 -53.64 -24.19 31.65
C LEU A 128 -53.84 -23.56 30.27
N CYS A 129 -53.29 -22.36 30.05
CA CYS A 129 -53.39 -21.67 28.78
C CYS A 129 -52.72 -22.45 27.65
N VAL A 130 -51.59 -23.12 27.91
CA VAL A 130 -50.94 -24.04 26.97
C VAL A 130 -51.88 -25.15 26.52
N LYS A 131 -52.53 -25.85 27.48
CA LYS A 131 -53.49 -26.92 27.17
C LYS A 131 -54.66 -26.44 26.30
N TYR A 132 -55.14 -25.22 26.53
CA TYR A 132 -56.17 -24.62 25.67
C TYR A 132 -55.63 -24.24 24.30
N HIS A 133 -54.40 -23.75 24.25
CA HIS A 133 -53.71 -23.35 23.02
C HIS A 133 -53.50 -24.54 22.08
N GLU A 134 -53.09 -25.69 22.61
CA GLU A 134 -52.91 -26.93 21.86
C GLU A 134 -54.23 -27.52 21.35
N ARG A 135 -55.33 -27.29 22.08
CA ARG A 135 -56.67 -27.79 21.72
C ARG A 135 -57.38 -26.91 20.69
N SER A 136 -56.96 -25.66 20.55
CA SER A 136 -57.57 -24.72 19.62
C SER A 136 -57.19 -25.06 18.18
N ALA A 137 -58.19 -25.15 17.29
CA ALA A 137 -57.94 -25.36 15.86
C ALA A 137 -57.06 -24.26 15.24
N VAL A 138 -57.03 -23.08 15.85
CA VAL A 138 -56.28 -21.90 15.36
C VAL A 138 -54.82 -21.91 15.81
N SER A 139 -54.51 -22.43 17.00
CA SER A 139 -53.15 -22.36 17.59
C SER A 139 -52.49 -23.70 17.86
N LYS A 140 -53.15 -24.83 17.56
CA LYS A 140 -52.59 -26.19 17.72
C LYS A 140 -51.26 -26.46 17.00
N ASN A 141 -50.93 -25.68 15.97
CA ASN A 141 -49.69 -25.82 15.19
C ASN A 141 -48.61 -24.81 15.62
N HIS A 142 -48.86 -23.99 16.64
CA HIS A 142 -47.87 -23.02 17.11
C HIS A 142 -46.75 -23.72 17.90
N SER A 143 -45.52 -23.23 17.73
CA SER A 143 -44.37 -23.73 18.49
C SER A 143 -44.43 -23.21 19.94
N LEU A 144 -44.37 -24.14 20.89
CA LEU A 144 -44.38 -23.87 22.34
C LEU A 144 -43.04 -24.29 22.92
N ILE A 145 -42.38 -23.37 23.62
CA ILE A 145 -41.04 -23.56 24.17
C ILE A 145 -41.11 -23.40 25.69
N PRO A 146 -40.81 -24.45 26.49
CA PRO A 146 -40.83 -24.33 27.94
C PRO A 146 -39.77 -23.36 28.43
N ILE A 147 -40.15 -22.46 29.34
CA ILE A 147 -39.27 -21.39 29.87
C ILE A 147 -38.06 -21.99 30.61
N VAL A 148 -38.20 -23.16 31.23
CA VAL A 148 -37.11 -23.87 31.92
C VAL A 148 -36.00 -24.32 30.96
N THR A 149 -36.34 -24.59 29.70
CA THR A 149 -35.38 -25.00 28.66
C THR A 149 -34.43 -23.85 28.26
N LEU A 150 -34.81 -22.60 28.55
CA LEU A 150 -33.98 -21.42 28.28
C LEU A 150 -32.83 -21.21 29.27
N ASN A 151 -32.87 -21.85 30.44
CA ASN A 151 -31.82 -21.72 31.45
C ASN A 151 -30.56 -22.55 31.10
N ASN A 152 -30.68 -23.54 30.21
CA ASN A 152 -29.62 -24.50 29.87
C ASN A 152 -29.06 -24.34 28.45
N VAL A 153 -29.20 -23.15 27.85
CA VAL A 153 -28.76 -22.88 26.47
C VAL A 153 -27.23 -22.94 26.31
N SER A 154 -26.47 -22.86 27.41
CA SER A 154 -25.00 -23.02 27.35
C SER A 154 -24.53 -24.48 27.27
N GLU A 155 -25.33 -25.48 27.67
CA GLU A 155 -24.85 -26.89 27.75
C GLU A 155 -25.57 -27.91 26.85
N GLN A 156 -26.67 -27.55 26.17
CA GLN A 156 -27.44 -28.50 25.33
C GLN A 156 -27.38 -28.29 23.80
N ASN A 157 -26.43 -27.49 23.29
CA ASN A 157 -26.33 -27.16 21.85
C ASN A 157 -25.69 -28.24 20.97
N LYS A 158 -26.19 -29.48 21.03
CA LYS A 158 -25.95 -30.49 19.99
C LYS A 158 -27.22 -31.12 19.40
N LYS A 159 -28.43 -30.84 19.90
CA LYS A 159 -29.65 -31.59 19.51
C LYS A 159 -30.97 -30.81 19.48
N ILE A 160 -30.97 -29.55 19.06
CA ILE A 160 -32.22 -28.89 18.61
C ILE A 160 -32.01 -28.36 17.19
N GLU A 161 -31.60 -29.24 16.29
CA GLU A 161 -31.82 -29.01 14.86
C GLU A 161 -33.18 -29.64 14.54
N SER A 162 -34.14 -28.82 14.12
CA SER A 162 -35.30 -29.35 13.40
C SER A 162 -34.74 -30.19 12.23
N PRO A 163 -35.17 -31.45 12.04
CA PRO A 163 -34.66 -32.29 10.94
C PRO A 163 -35.02 -31.74 9.54
N TYR A 164 -35.76 -30.64 9.48
CA TYR A 164 -36.21 -30.00 8.25
C TYR A 164 -35.92 -28.50 8.29
N ALA A 165 -35.43 -27.97 7.17
CA ALA A 165 -35.37 -26.54 6.92
C ALA A 165 -36.78 -25.97 6.77
N LEU A 166 -36.99 -24.75 7.27
CA LEU A 166 -38.25 -24.03 7.18
C LEU A 166 -38.13 -22.89 6.17
N CYS A 167 -39.17 -22.71 5.36
CA CYS A 167 -39.27 -21.65 4.38
C CYS A 167 -39.37 -20.29 5.07
N HIS A 168 -38.50 -19.35 4.68
CA HIS A 168 -38.42 -18.01 5.28
C HIS A 168 -39.74 -17.21 5.22
N ASP A 169 -40.53 -17.35 4.16
CA ASP A 169 -41.78 -16.58 3.99
C ASP A 169 -42.97 -17.16 4.77
N HIS A 170 -43.02 -18.48 4.92
CA HIS A 170 -44.24 -19.18 5.32
C HIS A 170 -44.07 -20.10 6.54
N ASN A 171 -42.84 -20.25 7.04
CA ASN A 171 -42.47 -21.12 8.14
C ASN A 171 -42.93 -22.59 7.96
N ASN A 172 -43.08 -23.03 6.71
CA ASN A 172 -43.44 -24.41 6.34
C ASN A 172 -42.19 -25.20 5.98
N ARG A 173 -42.28 -26.53 5.98
CA ARG A 173 -41.19 -27.39 5.51
C ARG A 173 -40.81 -27.06 4.07
N VAL A 174 -39.51 -26.98 3.83
CA VAL A 174 -38.94 -26.90 2.49
C VAL A 174 -39.03 -28.28 1.84
N GLU A 175 -39.54 -28.33 0.62
CA GLU A 175 -39.76 -29.57 -0.14
C GLU A 175 -39.21 -29.48 -1.58
N TYR A 176 -38.89 -28.26 -2.06
CA TYR A 176 -38.49 -28.01 -3.44
C TYR A 176 -37.28 -27.05 -3.50
N LEU A 177 -36.51 -27.12 -4.58
CA LEU A 177 -35.49 -26.15 -4.96
C LEU A 177 -35.90 -25.51 -6.29
N CYS A 178 -35.98 -24.18 -6.35
CA CYS A 178 -36.07 -23.48 -7.62
C CYS A 178 -34.66 -23.28 -8.16
N VAL A 179 -34.32 -23.91 -9.29
CA VAL A 179 -32.97 -23.86 -9.86
C VAL A 179 -32.69 -22.50 -10.50
N ASP A 180 -33.70 -21.88 -11.12
CA ASP A 180 -33.55 -20.56 -11.74
C ASP A 180 -33.19 -19.45 -10.77
N HIS A 181 -33.58 -19.58 -9.50
CA HIS A 181 -33.36 -18.58 -8.44
C HIS A 181 -32.44 -19.10 -7.32
N GLU A 182 -31.99 -20.36 -7.42
CA GLU A 182 -31.21 -21.06 -6.38
C GLU A 182 -31.84 -21.02 -4.97
N ASP A 183 -33.18 -21.03 -4.91
CA ASP A 183 -33.95 -20.77 -3.68
C ASP A 183 -34.73 -21.99 -3.15
N LEU A 184 -34.68 -22.18 -1.83
CA LEU A 184 -35.43 -23.23 -1.13
C LEU A 184 -36.92 -22.87 -0.98
N CYS A 185 -37.78 -23.74 -1.49
CA CYS A 185 -39.21 -23.51 -1.61
C CYS A 185 -40.04 -24.50 -0.78
N CYS A 186 -41.05 -23.99 -0.07
CA CYS A 186 -42.19 -24.81 0.36
C CYS A 186 -43.23 -24.91 -0.77
N THR A 187 -44.20 -25.81 -0.63
CA THR A 187 -45.29 -26.00 -1.62
C THR A 187 -46.01 -24.69 -1.98
N ARG A 188 -46.16 -23.75 -1.03
CA ARG A 188 -46.79 -22.45 -1.27
C ARG A 188 -45.90 -21.50 -2.09
N CYS A 189 -44.58 -21.55 -1.94
CA CYS A 189 -43.65 -20.74 -2.74
C CYS A 189 -43.59 -21.24 -4.18
N ALA A 190 -43.48 -22.56 -4.36
CA ALA A 190 -43.46 -23.19 -5.67
C ALA A 190 -44.69 -22.80 -6.51
N TRP A 191 -45.88 -22.73 -5.88
CA TRP A 191 -47.13 -22.42 -6.58
C TRP A 191 -47.38 -20.93 -6.83
N ASN A 192 -46.87 -20.04 -5.97
CA ASN A 192 -47.18 -18.61 -6.06
C ASN A 192 -46.04 -17.79 -6.65
N LYS A 193 -44.82 -17.94 -6.11
CA LYS A 193 -43.65 -17.13 -6.49
C LYS A 193 -42.90 -17.74 -7.67
N HIS A 194 -42.73 -19.06 -7.67
CA HIS A 194 -41.87 -19.74 -8.65
C HIS A 194 -42.65 -20.47 -9.74
N ARG A 195 -43.97 -20.29 -9.83
CA ARG A 195 -44.82 -21.01 -10.81
C ARG A 195 -44.41 -20.81 -12.27
N LYS A 196 -43.74 -19.70 -12.59
CA LYS A 196 -43.26 -19.35 -13.93
C LYS A 196 -41.80 -19.71 -14.17
N CYS A 197 -41.12 -20.26 -13.16
CA CYS A 197 -39.76 -20.75 -13.28
C CYS A 197 -39.73 -22.01 -14.15
N ILE A 198 -38.65 -22.13 -14.90
CA ILE A 198 -38.36 -23.19 -15.85
C ILE A 198 -38.07 -24.49 -15.10
N GLN A 199 -37.26 -24.43 -14.03
CA GLN A 199 -36.87 -25.62 -13.28
C GLN A 199 -37.13 -25.48 -11.77
N ILE A 200 -37.98 -26.37 -11.27
CA ILE A 200 -38.25 -26.59 -9.85
C ILE A 200 -38.12 -28.09 -9.58
N ASP A 201 -37.11 -28.45 -8.79
CA ASP A 201 -36.79 -29.84 -8.48
C ASP A 201 -37.26 -30.18 -7.05
N GLY A 202 -37.63 -31.44 -6.82
CA GLY A 202 -37.82 -31.95 -5.45
C GLY A 202 -36.51 -31.85 -4.68
N ILE A 203 -36.57 -31.47 -3.40
CA ILE A 203 -35.35 -31.20 -2.63
C ILE A 203 -34.46 -32.45 -2.45
N GLU A 204 -35.07 -33.64 -2.37
CA GLU A 204 -34.36 -34.91 -2.32
C GLU A 204 -33.63 -35.22 -3.63
N ASP A 205 -34.28 -35.00 -4.78
CA ASP A 205 -33.70 -35.21 -6.10
C ASP A 205 -32.56 -34.21 -6.37
N ALA A 206 -32.77 -32.95 -5.98
CA ALA A 206 -31.73 -31.92 -6.04
C ALA A 206 -30.52 -32.29 -5.19
N ALA A 207 -30.73 -32.77 -3.96
CA ALA A 207 -29.66 -33.22 -3.08
C ALA A 207 -28.91 -34.44 -3.65
N GLU A 208 -29.61 -35.41 -4.23
CA GLU A 208 -29.00 -36.58 -4.86
C GLU A 208 -28.19 -36.19 -6.11
N ASN A 209 -28.71 -35.28 -6.94
CA ASN A 209 -27.99 -34.73 -8.09
C ASN A 209 -26.73 -33.97 -7.67
N LEU A 210 -26.77 -33.17 -6.60
CA LEU A 210 -25.58 -32.51 -6.06
C LEU A 210 -24.53 -33.52 -5.59
N ARG A 211 -24.94 -34.62 -4.94
CA ARG A 211 -24.05 -35.70 -4.50
C ARG A 211 -23.42 -36.45 -5.67
N LYS A 212 -24.17 -36.71 -6.74
CA LYS A 212 -23.72 -37.48 -7.91
C LYS A 212 -22.94 -36.66 -8.94
N SER A 213 -23.23 -35.38 -9.08
CA SER A 213 -22.64 -34.49 -10.10
C SER A 213 -21.18 -34.12 -9.84
N GLY A 214 -20.59 -34.53 -8.71
CA GLY A 214 -19.24 -34.15 -8.32
C GLY A 214 -19.09 -32.68 -7.90
N LYS A 215 -20.14 -31.85 -8.01
CA LYS A 215 -20.12 -30.42 -7.64
C LYS A 215 -19.64 -30.18 -6.21
N PHE A 216 -20.04 -31.03 -5.26
CA PHE A 216 -19.52 -30.96 -3.87
C PHE A 216 -18.01 -31.16 -3.80
N ALA A 217 -17.47 -32.13 -4.54
CA ALA A 217 -16.04 -32.40 -4.56
C ALA A 217 -15.28 -31.26 -5.24
N THR A 218 -15.83 -30.70 -6.33
CA THR A 218 -15.27 -29.52 -7.01
C THR A 218 -15.22 -28.32 -6.06
N LEU A 219 -16.33 -27.96 -5.42
CA LEU A 219 -16.37 -26.85 -4.47
C LEU A 219 -15.45 -27.08 -3.26
N THR A 220 -15.37 -28.31 -2.74
CA THR A 220 -14.45 -28.65 -1.65
C THR A 220 -13.00 -28.44 -2.07
N LYS A 221 -12.66 -28.81 -3.30
CA LYS A 221 -11.33 -28.60 -3.87
C LYS A 221 -11.03 -27.10 -4.06
N GLU A 222 -11.96 -26.35 -4.63
CA GLU A 222 -11.82 -24.89 -4.81
C GLU A 222 -11.61 -24.17 -3.47
N ILE A 223 -12.38 -24.54 -2.44
CA ILE A 223 -12.21 -23.99 -1.08
C ILE A 223 -10.84 -24.35 -0.51
N SER A 224 -10.39 -25.60 -0.67
CA SER A 224 -9.08 -26.05 -0.16
C SER A 224 -7.93 -25.34 -0.85
N GLU A 225 -7.97 -25.18 -2.18
CA GLU A 225 -6.93 -24.48 -2.95
C GLU A 225 -6.88 -22.99 -2.59
N TYR A 226 -8.05 -22.38 -2.36
CA TYR A 226 -8.12 -21.01 -1.88
C TYR A 226 -7.63 -20.86 -0.43
N GLU A 227 -7.95 -21.81 0.45
CA GLU A 227 -7.43 -21.86 1.83
C GLU A 227 -5.90 -21.93 1.84
N ASP A 228 -5.29 -22.81 1.04
CA ASP A 228 -3.83 -22.93 0.92
C ASP A 228 -3.20 -21.61 0.45
N THR A 229 -3.84 -20.94 -0.51
CA THR A 229 -3.41 -19.62 -1.00
C THR A 229 -3.48 -18.55 0.10
N LEU A 230 -4.56 -18.53 0.89
CA LEU A 230 -4.72 -17.62 2.02
C LEU A 230 -3.68 -17.89 3.12
N VAL A 231 -3.41 -19.16 3.44
CA VAL A 231 -2.40 -19.53 4.44
C VAL A 231 -1.01 -19.11 4.01
N LYS A 232 -0.65 -19.36 2.75
CA LYS A 232 0.62 -18.93 2.17
C LYS A 232 0.77 -17.42 2.20
N THR A 233 -0.23 -16.68 1.71
CA THR A 233 -0.23 -15.21 1.70
C THR A 233 -0.10 -14.63 3.10
N LYS A 234 -0.83 -15.21 4.08
CA LYS A 234 -0.72 -14.81 5.48
C LYS A 234 0.71 -14.98 5.99
N SER A 235 1.33 -16.12 5.71
CA SER A 235 2.71 -16.40 6.12
C SER A 235 3.72 -15.46 5.44
N GLU A 236 3.51 -15.14 4.16
CA GLU A 236 4.33 -14.16 3.42
C GLU A 236 4.20 -12.76 4.01
N GLY A 237 2.96 -12.31 4.29
CA GLY A 237 2.70 -11.04 4.96
C GLY A 237 3.35 -10.94 6.35
N GLU A 238 3.25 -11.99 7.16
CA GLU A 238 3.97 -12.07 8.45
C GLU A 238 5.49 -12.04 8.27
N GLY A 239 6.02 -12.66 7.20
CA GLY A 239 7.43 -12.60 6.82
C GLY A 239 7.88 -11.19 6.42
N THR A 240 7.07 -10.48 5.64
CA THR A 240 7.31 -9.08 5.23
C THR A 240 7.36 -8.15 6.45
N ILE A 241 6.48 -8.34 7.44
CA ILE A 241 6.51 -7.56 8.68
C ILE A 241 7.84 -7.78 9.41
N ARG A 242 8.30 -9.03 9.56
CA ARG A 242 9.60 -9.33 10.18
C ARG A 242 10.76 -8.71 9.40
N TYR A 243 10.72 -8.79 8.08
CA TYR A 243 11.73 -8.18 7.22
C TYR A 243 11.78 -6.65 7.40
N ILE A 244 10.63 -5.98 7.53
CA ILE A 244 10.56 -4.54 7.82
C ILE A 244 11.22 -4.23 9.16
N ASP A 245 10.90 -5.00 10.21
CA ASP A 245 11.48 -4.82 11.54
C ASP A 245 13.02 -5.02 11.51
N ASP A 246 13.49 -6.13 10.93
CA ASP A 246 14.91 -6.46 10.82
C ASP A 246 15.68 -5.39 10.03
N THR A 247 15.12 -4.95 8.90
CA THR A 247 15.74 -3.93 8.04
C THR A 247 15.75 -2.56 8.72
N SER A 248 14.69 -2.21 9.44
CA SER A 248 14.62 -0.98 10.23
C SER A 248 15.70 -0.95 11.32
N ASP A 249 15.87 -2.05 12.05
CA ASP A 249 16.92 -2.18 13.07
C ASP A 249 18.33 -2.12 12.46
N GLN A 250 18.53 -2.73 11.30
CA GLN A 250 19.79 -2.66 10.57
C GLN A 250 20.12 -1.23 10.12
N ILE A 251 19.17 -0.53 9.49
CA ILE A 251 19.32 0.88 9.06
C ILE A 251 19.64 1.76 10.26
N ARG A 252 18.97 1.53 11.39
CA ARG A 252 19.22 2.26 12.63
C ARG A 252 20.66 2.03 13.11
N LYS A 253 21.14 0.79 13.13
CA LYS A 253 22.51 0.46 13.52
C LYS A 253 23.55 1.15 12.63
N GLU A 254 23.42 1.00 11.31
CA GLU A 254 24.31 1.63 10.33
C GLU A 254 24.34 3.15 10.46
N SER A 255 23.16 3.76 10.68
CA SER A 255 23.05 5.21 10.90
C SER A 255 23.80 5.65 12.16
N THR A 256 23.70 4.89 13.25
CA THR A 256 24.46 5.19 14.47
C THR A 256 25.97 5.02 14.29
N GLU A 257 26.41 3.98 13.58
CA GLU A 257 27.83 3.74 13.31
C GLU A 257 28.43 4.84 12.43
N LEU A 258 27.71 5.32 11.41
CA LEU A 258 28.17 6.41 10.57
C LEU A 258 28.29 7.71 11.36
N ARG A 259 27.30 8.04 12.20
CA ARG A 259 27.38 9.19 13.11
C ARG A 259 28.64 9.13 13.96
N ASP A 260 28.91 7.98 14.59
CA ASP A 260 30.06 7.83 15.49
C ASP A 260 31.39 7.94 14.73
N LYS A 261 31.47 7.40 13.50
CA LYS A 261 32.64 7.60 12.63
C LYS A 261 32.89 9.07 12.31
N VAL A 262 31.84 9.83 11.98
CA VAL A 262 31.96 11.27 11.67
C VAL A 262 32.43 12.05 12.90
N ILE A 263 31.82 11.82 14.07
CA ILE A 263 32.21 12.49 15.33
C ILE A 263 33.68 12.21 15.65
N ASN A 264 34.06 10.92 15.68
CA ASN A 264 35.43 10.53 16.01
C ASN A 264 36.46 11.13 15.04
N HIS A 265 36.12 11.26 13.77
CA HIS A 265 37.01 11.88 12.79
C HIS A 265 37.18 13.39 13.03
N VAL A 266 36.09 14.11 13.32
CA VAL A 266 36.13 15.55 13.64
C VAL A 266 36.91 15.80 14.92
N ASP A 267 36.72 14.97 15.95
CA ASP A 267 37.47 15.06 17.20
C ASP A 267 38.98 14.84 16.99
N ALA A 268 39.37 13.86 16.17
CA ALA A 268 40.77 13.63 15.82
C ALA A 268 41.39 14.82 15.07
N LEU A 269 40.67 15.41 14.10
CA LEU A 269 41.13 16.60 13.39
C LEU A 269 41.33 17.80 14.32
N LEU A 270 40.45 17.96 15.32
CA LEU A 270 40.57 19.01 16.33
C LEU A 270 41.82 18.80 17.20
N GLU A 271 42.06 17.57 17.65
CA GLU A 271 43.24 17.22 18.45
C GLU A 271 44.54 17.51 17.69
N ASP A 272 44.62 17.11 16.42
CA ASP A 272 45.77 17.40 15.55
C ASP A 272 46.00 18.90 15.38
N HIS A 273 44.94 19.68 15.13
CA HIS A 273 45.04 21.13 14.98
C HIS A 273 45.55 21.82 16.26
N LEU A 274 45.04 21.40 17.43
CA LEU A 274 45.47 21.94 18.72
C LEU A 274 46.92 21.57 19.04
N SER A 275 47.35 20.36 18.68
CA SER A 275 48.74 19.90 18.82
C SER A 275 49.69 20.73 17.95
N GLU A 276 49.34 20.95 16.68
CA GLU A 276 50.14 21.76 15.76
C GLU A 276 50.25 23.22 16.25
N LEU A 277 49.14 23.80 16.72
CA LEU A 277 49.14 25.14 17.29
C LEU A 277 50.05 25.22 18.53
N ALA A 278 49.96 24.25 19.44
CA ALA A 278 50.80 24.20 20.63
C ALA A 278 52.28 24.11 20.26
N GLN A 279 52.64 23.30 19.27
CA GLN A 279 54.01 23.15 18.79
C GLN A 279 54.53 24.45 18.15
N ASN A 280 53.75 25.08 17.26
CA ASN A 280 54.10 26.34 16.61
C ASN A 280 54.30 27.48 17.62
N VAL A 281 53.40 27.59 18.60
CA VAL A 281 53.51 28.58 19.69
C VAL A 281 54.77 28.33 20.50
N LYS A 282 55.06 27.08 20.87
CA LYS A 282 56.27 26.72 21.63
C LYS A 282 57.53 27.10 20.87
N GLN A 283 57.67 26.66 19.61
CA GLN A 283 58.86 26.95 18.80
C GLN A 283 59.08 28.45 18.61
N ASN A 284 58.01 29.22 18.37
CA ASN A 284 58.13 30.66 18.19
C ASN A 284 58.45 31.37 19.52
N LYS A 285 57.87 30.94 20.65
CA LYS A 285 58.25 31.43 21.98
C LYS A 285 59.73 31.15 22.27
N ASP A 286 60.24 29.97 21.94
CA ASP A 286 61.65 29.62 22.15
C ASP A 286 62.60 30.50 21.33
N LYS A 287 62.24 30.80 20.06
CA LYS A 287 63.01 31.73 19.22
C LYS A 287 63.02 33.14 19.79
N VAL A 288 61.87 33.64 20.23
CA VAL A 288 61.76 34.96 20.86
C VAL A 288 62.55 35.00 22.16
N ALA A 289 62.47 33.97 23.00
CA ALA A 289 63.20 33.88 24.27
C ALA A 289 64.72 33.97 24.08
N LYS A 290 65.28 33.30 23.06
CA LYS A 290 66.71 33.39 22.71
C LYS A 290 67.13 34.81 22.35
N ILE A 291 66.30 35.53 21.59
CA ILE A 291 66.58 36.91 21.19
C ILE A 291 66.47 37.84 22.40
N VAL A 292 65.44 37.68 23.23
CA VAL A 292 65.27 38.44 24.46
C VAL A 292 66.48 38.24 25.39
N ALA A 293 66.92 37.00 25.61
CA ALA A 293 68.12 36.70 26.40
C ALA A 293 69.36 37.42 25.85
N ALA A 294 69.60 37.34 24.53
CA ALA A 294 70.75 38.00 23.91
C ALA A 294 70.67 39.54 23.95
N VAL A 295 69.47 40.13 23.98
CA VAL A 295 69.28 41.58 24.18
C VAL A 295 69.51 41.94 25.65
N SER A 296 69.04 41.11 26.59
CA SER A 296 69.30 41.27 28.03
C SER A 296 70.78 41.23 28.35
N ASP A 297 71.54 40.30 27.75
CA ASP A 297 73.00 40.22 27.93
C ASP A 297 73.71 41.50 27.45
N ARG A 298 73.29 42.03 26.28
CA ARG A 298 73.80 43.29 25.76
C ARG A 298 73.45 44.46 26.68
N HIS A 299 72.22 44.50 27.20
CA HIS A 299 71.80 45.52 28.15
C HIS A 299 72.66 45.50 29.42
N LEU A 300 72.89 44.32 30.01
CA LEU A 300 73.74 44.16 31.19
C LEU A 300 75.17 44.65 30.93
N LEU A 301 75.74 44.27 29.78
CA LEU A 301 77.07 44.72 29.38
C LEU A 301 77.15 46.25 29.21
N MET A 302 76.13 46.87 28.61
CA MET A 302 76.08 48.34 28.47
C MET A 302 76.00 49.02 29.84
N THR A 303 75.19 48.49 30.76
CA THR A 303 75.10 48.99 32.14
C THR A 303 76.44 48.88 32.85
N GLN A 304 77.16 47.77 32.69
CA GLN A 304 78.50 47.60 33.24
C GLN A 304 79.50 48.61 32.67
N TYR A 305 79.53 48.80 31.34
CA TYR A 305 80.40 49.81 30.72
C TYR A 305 80.12 51.22 31.24
N LEU A 306 78.85 51.60 31.38
CA LEU A 306 78.46 52.90 31.94
C LEU A 306 78.89 53.06 33.41
N GLN A 307 78.91 51.99 34.20
CA GLN A 307 79.38 52.01 35.57
C GLN A 307 80.91 52.12 35.62
N THR A 308 81.63 51.27 34.89
CA THR A 308 83.10 51.31 34.82
C THR A 308 83.62 52.66 34.34
N LEU A 309 82.99 53.28 33.34
CA LEU A 309 83.37 54.63 32.89
C LEU A 309 83.19 55.68 34.01
N ARG A 310 82.10 55.61 34.78
CA ARG A 310 81.88 56.51 35.93
C ARG A 310 82.92 56.31 37.03
N ASP A 311 83.25 55.06 37.34
CA ASP A 311 84.21 54.75 38.40
C ASP A 311 85.66 55.11 38.01
N THR A 312 86.02 54.98 36.73
CA THR A 312 87.38 55.20 36.22
C THR A 312 87.74 56.66 35.99
N GLU A 313 86.77 57.59 35.92
CA GLU A 313 87.00 59.03 35.79
C GLU A 313 87.85 59.61 36.94
N GLN A 314 87.82 58.99 38.12
CA GLN A 314 88.58 59.43 39.31
C GLN A 314 89.89 58.65 39.53
N THR A 315 90.28 57.78 38.59
CA THR A 315 91.49 56.94 38.69
C THR A 315 92.71 57.58 38.01
N SER A 316 93.89 56.94 38.10
CA SER A 316 95.11 57.45 37.46
C SER A 316 94.98 57.50 35.94
N SER A 317 95.62 58.49 35.28
CA SER A 317 95.46 58.76 33.84
C SER A 317 95.72 57.54 32.94
N SER A 318 96.64 56.66 33.32
CA SER A 318 96.93 55.41 32.60
C SER A 318 95.76 54.42 32.60
N ILE A 319 95.06 54.27 33.73
CA ILE A 319 93.92 53.34 33.90
C ILE A 319 92.70 53.86 33.15
N LEU A 320 92.41 55.15 33.29
CA LEU A 320 91.31 55.82 32.57
C LEU A 320 91.46 55.63 31.05
N VAL A 321 92.64 55.93 30.49
CA VAL A 321 92.88 55.78 29.05
C VAL A 321 92.78 54.32 28.61
N GLN A 322 93.28 53.38 29.41
CA GLN A 322 93.21 51.94 29.12
C GLN A 322 91.76 51.44 29.07
N ASP A 323 90.95 51.73 30.08
CA ASP A 323 89.57 51.26 30.16
C ASP A 323 88.67 51.96 29.13
N TYR A 324 88.87 53.26 28.89
CA TYR A 324 88.19 53.98 27.81
C TYR A 324 88.46 53.33 26.44
N LEU A 325 89.73 53.06 26.11
CA LEU A 325 90.10 52.44 24.83
C LEU A 325 89.55 51.01 24.72
N LYS A 326 89.56 50.24 25.81
CA LYS A 326 89.02 48.88 25.86
C LYS A 326 87.51 48.89 25.60
N ILE A 327 86.75 49.69 26.35
CA ILE A 327 85.30 49.82 26.21
C ILE A 327 84.95 50.39 24.82
N ARG A 328 85.66 51.41 24.34
CA ARG A 328 85.43 52.00 23.00
C ARG A 328 85.64 50.98 21.89
N ARG A 329 86.65 50.10 21.99
CA ARG A 329 86.86 49.01 21.02
C ARG A 329 85.71 48.00 21.08
N GLN A 330 85.33 47.54 22.28
CA GLN A 330 84.27 46.54 22.44
C GLN A 330 82.88 47.08 22.05
N LEU A 331 82.58 48.34 22.38
CA LEU A 331 81.33 49.00 22.00
C LEU A 331 81.17 49.04 20.47
N LYS A 332 82.25 49.36 19.72
CA LYS A 332 82.25 49.28 18.25
C LYS A 332 81.90 47.89 17.72
N HIS A 333 82.21 46.81 18.46
CA HIS A 333 81.84 45.46 18.07
C HIS A 333 80.36 45.17 18.38
N VAL A 334 79.85 45.60 19.53
CA VAL A 334 78.45 45.38 19.93
C VAL A 334 77.47 46.19 19.07
N THR A 335 77.81 47.43 18.72
CA THR A 335 76.94 48.32 17.94
C THR A 335 76.91 48.03 16.44
N ARG A 336 77.76 47.12 15.93
CA ARG A 336 77.70 46.66 14.53
C ARG A 336 76.45 45.87 14.20
N SER A 337 75.77 45.31 15.20
CA SER A 337 74.51 44.60 15.05
C SER A 337 73.39 45.34 15.79
N SER A 338 72.45 45.95 15.05
CA SER A 338 71.29 46.62 15.64
C SER A 338 70.27 45.59 16.14
N PRO A 339 69.73 45.72 17.37
CA PRO A 339 68.65 44.85 17.82
C PRO A 339 67.38 45.11 17.00
N SER A 340 66.71 44.04 16.58
CA SER A 340 65.48 44.13 15.79
C SER A 340 64.25 44.11 16.71
N LYS A 341 63.24 44.92 16.40
CA LYS A 341 61.91 44.83 17.04
C LYS A 341 61.16 43.63 16.46
N LEU A 342 60.69 42.74 17.33
CA LEU A 342 59.89 41.58 16.93
C LEU A 342 58.40 41.85 17.15
N ILE A 343 57.59 41.56 16.14
CA ILE A 343 56.13 41.53 16.21
C ILE A 343 55.70 40.23 15.57
N LEU A 344 55.01 39.38 16.33
CA LEU A 344 54.50 38.10 15.85
C LEU A 344 52.97 38.14 15.92
N LYS A 345 52.32 37.79 14.81
CA LYS A 345 50.86 37.66 14.71
C LYS A 345 50.53 36.22 14.34
N LEU A 346 49.63 35.61 15.10
CA LEU A 346 49.09 34.29 14.80
C LEU A 346 47.75 34.47 14.09
N HIS A 347 47.53 33.68 13.03
CA HIS A 347 46.26 33.61 12.32
C HIS A 347 45.93 32.13 12.14
N SER A 348 44.65 31.79 12.25
CA SER A 348 44.11 30.47 11.92
C SER A 348 43.08 30.61 10.82
N HIS A 349 43.08 29.67 9.88
CA HIS A 349 42.06 29.53 8.85
C HIS A 349 41.41 28.16 9.02
N PHE A 350 40.09 28.15 9.17
CA PHE A 350 39.31 26.92 9.27
C PHE A 350 38.90 26.47 7.87
N SER A 351 38.86 25.15 7.63
CA SER A 351 38.41 24.62 6.35
C SER A 351 36.92 24.92 6.14
N GLU A 352 36.58 25.42 4.95
CA GLU A 352 35.18 25.59 4.53
C GLU A 352 34.43 24.24 4.47
N ASP A 353 35.15 23.13 4.30
CA ASP A 353 34.59 21.77 4.24
C ASP A 353 33.88 21.38 5.54
N LEU A 354 34.46 21.74 6.69
CA LEU A 354 33.85 21.50 7.99
C LEU A 354 32.55 22.30 8.16
N THR A 355 32.50 23.50 7.61
CA THR A 355 31.31 24.34 7.62
C THR A 355 30.20 23.78 6.72
N ARG A 356 30.56 23.05 5.64
CA ARG A 356 29.59 22.36 4.77
C ARG A 356 28.84 21.24 5.47
N ILE A 357 29.41 20.61 6.50
CA ILE A 357 28.72 19.59 7.32
C ILE A 357 27.48 20.20 8.00
N LEU A 358 27.56 21.46 8.45
CA LEU A 358 26.45 22.17 9.08
C LEU A 358 25.29 22.50 8.12
N GLN A 359 25.52 22.37 6.81
CA GLN A 359 24.50 22.60 5.77
C GLN A 359 23.73 21.33 5.39
N VAL A 360 24.12 20.16 5.92
CA VAL A 360 23.41 18.90 5.71
C VAL A 360 22.08 18.94 6.46
N THR A 361 20.96 18.83 5.73
CA THR A 361 19.61 18.96 6.29
C THR A 361 18.93 17.63 6.60
N LYS A 362 19.46 16.52 6.08
CA LYS A 362 18.94 15.16 6.28
C LYS A 362 20.09 14.18 6.40
N PHE A 363 19.91 13.16 7.24
CA PHE A 363 20.91 12.11 7.44
C PHE A 363 20.90 11.06 6.32
N SER A 364 19.70 10.64 5.90
CA SER A 364 19.47 9.78 4.74
C SER A 364 18.03 9.99 4.25
N ASP A 365 17.77 9.68 2.98
CA ASP A 365 16.40 9.56 2.47
C ASP A 365 15.93 8.12 2.63
N ILE A 366 14.87 7.91 3.41
CA ILE A 366 14.19 6.62 3.52
C ILE A 366 13.09 6.60 2.47
N LYS A 367 13.20 5.69 1.50
CA LYS A 367 12.15 5.43 0.51
C LYS A 367 11.50 4.09 0.84
N THR A 368 10.18 4.09 0.91
CA THR A 368 9.38 2.87 1.05
C THR A 368 8.57 2.70 -0.23
N GLU A 369 8.76 1.57 -0.90
CA GLU A 369 7.95 1.15 -2.04
C GLU A 369 7.09 -0.02 -1.54
N MET A 370 5.77 0.07 -1.72
CA MET A 370 4.84 -0.98 -1.35
C MET A 370 4.01 -1.32 -2.59
N GLU A 371 4.14 -2.56 -3.05
CA GLU A 371 3.41 -3.10 -4.17
C GLU A 371 2.44 -4.15 -3.64
N SER A 372 1.17 -4.06 -4.03
CA SER A 372 0.17 -5.08 -3.72
C SER A 372 -0.17 -5.83 -4.99
N ILE A 373 0.04 -7.14 -5.00
CA ILE A 373 -0.28 -8.02 -6.12
C ILE A 373 -1.61 -8.72 -5.81
N PRO A 374 -2.64 -8.63 -6.68
CA PRO A 374 -3.86 -9.39 -6.53
C PRO A 374 -3.59 -10.90 -6.44
N LEU A 375 -4.26 -11.57 -5.49
CA LEU A 375 -4.08 -13.02 -5.25
C LEU A 375 -4.79 -13.92 -6.27
N ARG A 376 -5.79 -13.38 -6.94
CA ARG A 376 -6.63 -14.10 -7.89
C ARG A 376 -6.62 -13.34 -9.19
N ASP A 377 -6.32 -14.06 -10.26
CA ASP A 377 -6.49 -13.53 -11.60
C ASP A 377 -7.99 -13.37 -11.89
N ILE A 378 -8.38 -12.22 -12.43
CA ILE A 378 -9.74 -11.98 -12.87
C ILE A 378 -9.90 -12.65 -14.24
N ASP A 379 -10.99 -13.38 -14.45
CA ASP A 379 -11.31 -13.89 -15.79
C ASP A 379 -11.72 -12.72 -16.72
N LEU A 380 -10.76 -12.26 -17.52
CA LEU A 380 -10.95 -11.15 -18.47
C LEU A 380 -11.91 -11.49 -19.62
N SER A 381 -12.26 -12.77 -19.82
CA SER A 381 -13.30 -13.15 -20.81
C SER A 381 -14.69 -12.67 -20.37
N CYS A 382 -14.95 -12.58 -19.06
CA CYS A 382 -16.21 -12.08 -18.51
C CYS A 382 -16.09 -10.70 -17.83
N ALA A 383 -14.89 -10.23 -17.47
CA ALA A 383 -14.69 -8.97 -16.76
C ALA A 383 -15.28 -7.73 -17.45
N SER A 384 -15.84 -6.80 -16.66
CA SER A 384 -16.23 -5.46 -17.09
C SER A 384 -15.08 -4.47 -16.94
N MET A 385 -15.06 -3.45 -17.80
CA MET A 385 -14.08 -2.37 -17.78
C MET A 385 -14.74 -1.13 -17.15
N ALA A 386 -14.56 -0.96 -15.84
CA ALA A 386 -15.21 0.09 -15.07
C ALA A 386 -14.41 1.40 -15.12
N LEU A 387 -15.07 2.51 -15.46
CA LEU A 387 -14.44 3.85 -15.44
C LEU A 387 -14.27 4.31 -13.99
N ILE A 388 -13.02 4.58 -13.58
CA ILE A 388 -12.71 5.19 -12.28
C ILE A 388 -12.84 6.71 -12.38
N CYS A 389 -12.12 7.34 -13.31
CA CYS A 389 -12.09 8.79 -13.45
C CYS A 389 -11.59 9.24 -14.82
N GLU A 390 -11.82 10.52 -15.16
CA GLU A 390 -11.20 11.20 -16.29
C GLU A 390 -10.09 12.13 -15.78
N LEU A 391 -8.90 12.07 -16.40
CA LEU A 391 -7.74 12.87 -16.02
C LEU A 391 -7.86 14.27 -16.65
N ASN A 392 -8.57 15.16 -15.98
CA ASN A 392 -8.82 16.52 -16.48
C ASN A 392 -7.54 17.25 -16.89
N GLY A 393 -7.60 18.02 -17.99
CA GLY A 393 -6.44 18.74 -18.53
C GLY A 393 -5.49 17.90 -19.39
N SER A 394 -5.80 16.61 -19.58
CA SER A 394 -5.15 15.73 -20.55
C SER A 394 -5.81 15.76 -21.93
N ASP A 395 -6.65 16.77 -22.18
CA ASP A 395 -7.29 16.95 -23.49
C ASP A 395 -6.23 17.14 -24.58
N GLY A 396 -6.41 16.42 -25.69
CA GLY A 396 -5.51 16.47 -26.82
C GLY A 396 -4.77 15.15 -27.04
N ASP A 397 -3.74 15.20 -27.88
CA ASP A 397 -3.06 14.03 -28.44
C ASP A 397 -2.13 13.35 -27.42
N VAL A 398 -2.71 12.63 -26.46
CA VAL A 398 -1.96 11.83 -25.48
C VAL A 398 -1.50 10.54 -26.15
N THR A 399 -0.20 10.42 -26.39
CA THR A 399 0.37 9.32 -27.17
C THR A 399 1.00 8.22 -26.33
N GLY A 400 1.23 8.46 -25.04
CA GLY A 400 1.91 7.55 -24.12
C GLY A 400 2.00 8.12 -22.71
N GLY A 401 2.62 7.37 -21.81
CA GLY A 401 2.70 7.72 -20.39
C GLY A 401 3.04 6.51 -19.54
N CYS A 402 3.23 6.73 -18.24
CA CYS A 402 3.42 5.63 -17.29
C CYS A 402 2.74 5.92 -15.95
N PHE A 403 2.44 4.84 -15.23
CA PHE A 403 2.30 4.90 -13.79
C PHE A 403 3.68 4.94 -13.16
N LEU A 404 3.88 5.86 -12.24
CA LEU A 404 5.06 5.91 -11.40
C LEU A 404 4.91 4.89 -10.26
N LYS A 405 6.03 4.43 -9.72
CA LYS A 405 6.09 3.49 -8.58
C LYS A 405 5.32 3.97 -7.34
N ASN A 406 5.17 5.28 -7.16
CA ASN A 406 4.37 5.86 -6.07
C ASN A 406 2.86 5.95 -6.38
N GLY A 407 2.41 5.46 -7.54
CA GLY A 407 1.03 5.49 -8.01
C GLY A 407 0.62 6.77 -8.75
N ASP A 408 1.48 7.78 -8.83
CA ASP A 408 1.24 8.97 -9.64
C ASP A 408 1.23 8.62 -11.15
N ILE A 409 0.60 9.43 -11.98
CA ILE A 409 0.53 9.22 -13.44
C ILE A 409 1.29 10.34 -14.15
N VAL A 410 2.12 9.98 -15.13
CA VAL A 410 2.76 10.95 -16.03
C VAL A 410 2.37 10.67 -17.47
N LEU A 411 1.80 11.67 -18.15
CA LEU A 411 1.34 11.57 -19.53
C LEU A 411 2.19 12.40 -20.49
N ALA A 412 2.40 11.88 -21.70
CA ALA A 412 3.00 12.59 -22.82
C ALA A 412 1.90 13.17 -23.72
N ASN A 413 1.71 14.49 -23.70
CA ASN A 413 0.84 15.17 -24.65
C ASN A 413 1.66 15.67 -25.85
N ASN A 414 1.48 14.98 -26.98
CA ASN A 414 2.27 15.21 -28.18
C ASN A 414 2.01 16.59 -28.81
N SER A 415 0.72 16.93 -28.94
CA SER A 415 0.30 18.15 -29.62
C SER A 415 0.68 19.40 -28.84
N SER A 416 0.54 19.39 -27.51
CA SER A 416 0.90 20.54 -26.67
C SER A 416 2.39 20.57 -26.29
N LYS A 417 3.15 19.51 -26.56
CA LYS A 417 4.57 19.36 -26.17
C LYS A 417 4.78 19.40 -24.66
N GLU A 418 3.85 18.80 -23.92
CA GLU A 418 3.80 18.86 -22.47
C GLU A 418 3.90 17.46 -21.84
N LEU A 419 4.57 17.41 -20.69
CA LEU A 419 4.48 16.33 -19.71
C LEU A 419 3.48 16.74 -18.64
N LEU A 420 2.49 15.88 -18.37
CA LEU A 420 1.43 16.13 -17.41
C LEU A 420 1.58 15.17 -16.23
N HIS A 421 1.74 15.68 -15.02
CA HIS A 421 1.92 14.89 -13.80
C HIS A 421 0.68 14.99 -12.92
N TYR A 422 0.09 13.82 -12.63
CA TYR A 422 -1.10 13.65 -11.82
C TYR A 422 -0.77 12.93 -10.52
N ARG A 423 -1.36 13.39 -9.42
CA ARG A 423 -1.35 12.73 -8.11
C ARG A 423 -2.77 12.56 -7.63
N ASN A 424 -3.14 11.36 -7.19
CA ASN A 424 -4.52 11.05 -6.81
C ASN A 424 -5.52 11.48 -7.90
N TYR A 425 -5.15 11.28 -9.18
CA TYR A 425 -5.92 11.65 -10.36
C TYR A 425 -6.14 13.16 -10.60
N GLU A 426 -5.52 14.03 -9.79
CA GLU A 426 -5.55 15.48 -9.98
C GLU A 426 -4.26 15.98 -10.64
N LEU A 427 -4.38 16.91 -11.59
CA LEU A 427 -3.23 17.49 -12.29
C LEU A 427 -2.42 18.39 -11.33
N VAL A 428 -1.21 17.95 -10.98
CA VAL A 428 -0.33 18.69 -10.06
C VAL A 428 0.64 19.57 -10.82
N ARG A 429 1.13 19.11 -11.99
CA ARG A 429 2.16 19.83 -12.75
C ARG A 429 2.02 19.61 -14.25
N LYS A 430 2.34 20.67 -14.99
CA LYS A 430 2.44 20.70 -16.45
C LYS A 430 3.80 21.27 -16.84
N VAL A 431 4.55 20.57 -17.67
CA VAL A 431 5.92 20.94 -18.07
C VAL A 431 6.07 20.87 -19.58
N THR A 432 6.37 21.99 -20.22
CA THR A 432 6.62 22.07 -21.66
C THR A 432 8.08 21.71 -21.98
N ILE A 433 8.32 20.72 -22.83
CA ILE A 433 9.67 20.19 -23.10
C ILE A 433 10.25 20.57 -24.48
N GLY A 434 9.60 21.46 -25.24
CA GLY A 434 10.09 22.01 -26.52
C GLY A 434 10.09 21.04 -27.72
N MET A 435 10.20 19.74 -27.44
CA MET A 435 10.08 18.61 -28.37
C MET A 435 8.71 17.94 -28.23
N GLN A 436 8.29 17.15 -29.22
CA GLN A 436 7.03 16.41 -29.14
C GLN A 436 7.24 15.11 -28.35
N PRO A 437 6.74 14.97 -27.11
CA PRO A 437 6.83 13.73 -26.38
C PRO A 437 5.92 12.68 -27.03
N ARG A 438 6.39 11.44 -27.09
CA ARG A 438 5.67 10.30 -27.66
C ARG A 438 5.28 9.30 -26.59
N ASP A 439 6.22 8.95 -25.72
CA ASP A 439 6.00 7.96 -24.66
C ASP A 439 6.91 8.22 -23.46
N ILE A 440 6.55 7.65 -22.31
CA ILE A 440 7.26 7.86 -21.04
C ILE A 440 7.33 6.53 -20.30
N VAL A 441 8.52 6.16 -19.81
CA VAL A 441 8.70 5.04 -18.90
C VAL A 441 9.55 5.44 -17.71
N GLN A 442 9.27 4.86 -16.54
CA GLN A 442 10.11 5.06 -15.37
C GLN A 442 11.33 4.13 -15.43
N GLN A 443 12.53 4.70 -15.40
CA GLN A 443 13.78 3.92 -15.43
C GLN A 443 14.24 3.55 -14.01
N THR A 444 14.14 4.50 -13.08
CA THR A 444 14.57 4.34 -11.68
C THR A 444 13.64 5.12 -10.76
N SER A 445 13.84 5.04 -9.43
CA SER A 445 13.07 5.82 -8.46
C SER A 445 13.32 7.35 -8.53
N ILE A 446 14.20 7.82 -9.42
CA ILE A 446 14.52 9.24 -9.61
C ILE A 446 14.50 9.70 -11.08
N PHE A 447 14.50 8.80 -12.05
CA PHE A 447 14.55 9.15 -13.47
C PHE A 447 13.43 8.54 -14.29
N ILE A 448 12.91 9.32 -15.23
CA ILE A 448 12.02 8.87 -16.31
C ILE A 448 12.72 9.03 -17.65
N LEU A 449 12.37 8.17 -18.59
CA LEU A 449 12.77 8.29 -19.98
C LEU A 449 11.60 8.82 -20.78
N VAL A 450 11.88 9.81 -21.61
CA VAL A 450 10.88 10.40 -22.51
C VAL A 450 11.34 10.15 -23.93
N SER A 451 10.50 9.48 -24.71
CA SER A 451 10.66 9.40 -26.16
C SER A 451 10.18 10.70 -26.79
N GLU A 452 11.01 11.29 -27.65
CA GLU A 452 10.81 12.62 -28.18
C GLU A 452 11.05 12.67 -29.68
N TYR A 453 10.31 13.55 -30.35
CA TYR A 453 10.48 13.80 -31.77
C TYR A 453 10.68 15.29 -32.06
N GLN A 454 11.67 15.59 -32.90
CA GLN A 454 11.90 16.93 -33.43
C GLN A 454 12.61 16.86 -34.79
N ASN A 455 12.06 17.56 -35.79
CA ASN A 455 12.70 17.76 -37.11
C ASN A 455 13.19 16.47 -37.78
N GLY A 456 12.37 15.41 -37.77
CA GLY A 456 12.72 14.11 -38.37
C GLY A 456 13.57 13.21 -37.48
N LYS A 457 14.03 13.67 -36.32
CA LYS A 457 14.88 12.90 -35.41
C LYS A 457 14.12 12.45 -34.17
N GLY A 458 14.17 11.15 -33.89
CA GLY A 458 13.73 10.56 -32.64
C GLY A 458 14.84 10.60 -31.60
N ASN A 459 14.49 10.88 -30.34
CA ASN A 459 15.43 10.88 -29.23
C ASN A 459 14.80 10.19 -28.01
N VAL A 460 15.65 9.68 -27.12
CA VAL A 460 15.25 9.27 -25.77
C VAL A 460 16.02 10.14 -24.79
N GLY A 461 15.32 11.03 -24.09
CA GLY A 461 15.87 11.91 -23.06
C GLY A 461 15.65 11.33 -21.67
N GLN A 462 16.66 11.45 -20.80
CA GLN A 462 16.52 11.16 -19.37
C GLN A 462 16.10 12.44 -18.65
N TYR A 463 15.06 12.34 -17.82
CA TYR A 463 14.52 13.45 -17.05
C TYR A 463 14.52 13.12 -15.57
N ASP A 464 14.91 14.09 -14.75
CA ASP A 464 14.76 14.01 -13.30
C ASP A 464 13.26 14.02 -12.94
N LEU A 465 12.82 13.01 -12.21
CA LEU A 465 11.41 12.79 -11.90
C LEU A 465 10.81 13.92 -11.04
N ASN A 466 11.62 14.55 -10.18
CA ASN A 466 11.15 15.58 -9.27
C ASN A 466 11.02 16.95 -9.94
N THR A 467 11.90 17.26 -10.88
CA THR A 467 12.01 18.57 -11.53
C THR A 467 11.50 18.58 -12.96
N PHE A 468 11.36 17.40 -13.59
CA PHE A 468 11.06 17.22 -15.01
C PHE A 468 12.02 18.00 -15.93
N LYS A 469 13.27 18.15 -15.49
CA LYS A 469 14.34 18.73 -16.30
C LYS A 469 15.10 17.61 -17.01
N ASN A 470 15.39 17.83 -18.29
CA ASN A 470 16.25 16.94 -19.05
C ASN A 470 17.65 16.97 -18.44
N VAL A 471 18.16 15.79 -18.09
CA VAL A 471 19.50 15.58 -17.52
C VAL A 471 20.48 15.30 -18.66
N GLU A 472 20.14 14.34 -19.50
CA GLU A 472 20.94 13.94 -20.65
C GLU A 472 20.09 13.32 -21.76
N LYS A 473 20.73 13.14 -22.92
CA LYS A 473 20.17 12.42 -24.05
C LYS A 473 20.83 11.05 -24.16
N ILE A 474 20.05 9.99 -23.98
CA ILE A 474 20.54 8.61 -23.96
C ILE A 474 20.65 8.04 -25.38
N LEU A 475 19.68 8.35 -26.23
CA LEU A 475 19.62 7.80 -27.59
C LEU A 475 19.18 8.88 -28.58
N GLN A 476 19.79 8.87 -29.77
CA GLN A 476 19.37 9.67 -30.92
C GLN A 476 19.29 8.81 -32.17
N ARG A 477 18.24 9.01 -32.96
CA ARG A 477 17.97 8.28 -34.20
C ARG A 477 17.49 9.23 -35.29
N ASP A 478 17.74 8.83 -36.54
CA ASP A 478 17.21 9.51 -37.72
C ASP A 478 15.74 9.12 -38.02
N ASN A 479 15.18 8.21 -37.23
CA ASN A 479 13.76 7.82 -37.26
C ASN A 479 13.11 8.15 -35.92
N THR A 480 11.79 8.33 -35.93
CA THR A 480 10.98 8.53 -34.72
C THR A 480 11.05 7.31 -33.79
N VAL A 481 11.17 7.58 -32.48
CA VAL A 481 10.95 6.59 -31.43
C VAL A 481 9.50 6.76 -30.95
N TYR A 482 8.67 5.73 -31.09
CA TYR A 482 7.22 5.84 -30.88
C TYR A 482 6.79 5.43 -29.48
N SER A 483 7.39 4.36 -28.94
CA SER A 483 7.05 3.79 -27.65
C SER A 483 8.28 3.20 -26.97
N LEU A 484 8.24 3.16 -25.65
CA LEU A 484 9.28 2.62 -24.79
C LEU A 484 8.68 1.53 -23.88
N ALA A 485 9.45 0.48 -23.61
CA ALA A 485 9.17 -0.49 -22.56
C ALA A 485 10.43 -0.77 -21.75
N VAL A 486 10.28 -1.10 -20.46
CA VAL A 486 11.39 -1.42 -19.56
C VAL A 486 11.21 -2.82 -19.04
N SER A 487 12.25 -3.65 -19.15
CA SER A 487 12.25 -4.99 -18.55
C SER A 487 13.67 -5.46 -18.28
N SER A 488 13.86 -6.11 -17.12
CA SER A 488 15.14 -6.69 -16.70
C SER A 488 16.33 -5.71 -16.80
N GLY A 489 16.12 -4.43 -16.49
CA GLY A 489 17.14 -3.38 -16.54
C GLY A 489 17.50 -2.87 -17.94
N PHE A 490 16.81 -3.34 -18.99
CA PHE A 490 16.95 -2.87 -20.36
C PHE A 490 15.74 -2.04 -20.79
N VAL A 491 15.98 -1.15 -21.76
CA VAL A 491 14.94 -0.35 -22.39
C VAL A 491 14.75 -0.83 -23.82
N TYR A 492 13.50 -1.01 -24.22
CA TYR A 492 13.07 -1.40 -25.55
C TYR A 492 12.39 -0.21 -26.22
N ALA A 493 12.81 0.14 -27.44
CA ALA A 493 12.30 1.29 -28.17
C ALA A 493 11.78 0.91 -29.55
N ALA A 494 10.48 1.16 -29.80
CA ALA A 494 9.85 0.95 -31.10
C ALA A 494 10.20 2.10 -32.07
N CYS A 495 10.86 1.77 -33.18
CA CYS A 495 11.41 2.73 -34.14
C CYS A 495 10.84 2.55 -35.56
N SER A 496 9.53 2.26 -35.68
CA SER A 496 8.81 1.95 -36.93
C SER A 496 9.17 0.61 -37.58
N ASP A 497 10.41 0.37 -38.01
CA ASP A 497 10.81 -0.86 -38.72
C ASP A 497 11.74 -1.78 -37.91
N LEU A 498 12.07 -1.35 -36.70
CA LEU A 498 12.93 -2.07 -35.76
C LEU A 498 12.54 -1.76 -34.31
N ILE A 499 12.84 -2.69 -33.41
CA ILE A 499 12.84 -2.46 -31.97
C ILE A 499 14.28 -2.54 -31.48
N LEU A 500 14.73 -1.52 -30.74
CA LEU A 500 16.06 -1.49 -30.13
C LEU A 500 15.97 -1.93 -28.68
N LYS A 501 16.88 -2.80 -28.23
CA LYS A 501 17.14 -3.07 -26.82
C LYS A 501 18.45 -2.43 -26.43
N PHE A 502 18.44 -1.56 -25.43
CA PHE A 502 19.64 -0.85 -24.95
C PHE A 502 19.71 -0.83 -23.43
N ASP A 503 20.94 -0.68 -22.91
CA ASP A 503 21.21 -0.59 -21.47
C ASP A 503 20.93 0.82 -20.90
N SER A 504 21.14 1.00 -19.60
CA SER A 504 20.92 2.29 -18.94
C SER A 504 21.77 3.45 -19.47
N GLN A 505 22.86 3.16 -20.17
CA GLN A 505 23.79 4.12 -20.75
C GLN A 505 23.50 4.41 -22.23
N GLY A 506 22.48 3.78 -22.82
CA GLY A 506 22.12 3.96 -24.22
C GLY A 506 22.87 3.05 -25.19
N ASN A 507 23.67 2.10 -24.71
CA ASN A 507 24.35 1.15 -25.59
C ASN A 507 23.36 0.13 -26.12
N VAL A 508 23.21 0.06 -27.44
CA VAL A 508 22.33 -0.92 -28.09
C VAL A 508 22.93 -2.32 -27.96
N VAL A 509 22.22 -3.20 -27.26
CA VAL A 509 22.61 -4.59 -27.01
C VAL A 509 22.03 -5.52 -28.08
N GLN A 510 20.83 -5.22 -28.57
CA GLN A 510 20.14 -6.07 -29.55
C GLN A 510 19.16 -5.25 -30.41
N GLN A 511 18.89 -5.74 -31.62
CA GLN A 511 17.90 -5.15 -32.52
C GLN A 511 16.97 -6.24 -33.05
N TYR A 512 15.67 -5.97 -33.03
CA TYR A 512 14.64 -6.86 -33.54
C TYR A 512 14.07 -6.25 -34.81
N LYS A 513 14.11 -7.02 -35.90
CA LYS A 513 13.49 -6.61 -37.15
C LYS A 513 11.99 -6.87 -37.07
N VAL A 514 11.19 -5.84 -37.28
CA VAL A 514 9.73 -5.91 -37.21
C VAL A 514 9.12 -5.40 -38.50
N ASP A 515 7.80 -5.49 -38.59
CA ASP A 515 7.05 -4.90 -39.69
C ASP A 515 7.15 -3.37 -39.66
N ARG A 516 7.02 -2.73 -40.82
CA ARG A 516 7.01 -1.26 -40.89
C ARG A 516 5.80 -0.70 -40.12
N ASN A 517 5.98 0.54 -39.64
CA ASN A 517 4.99 1.24 -38.83
C ASN A 517 4.60 0.47 -37.56
N THR A 518 5.61 -0.15 -36.93
CA THR A 518 5.54 -0.67 -35.57
C THR A 518 5.71 0.47 -34.57
N TYR A 519 4.61 0.84 -33.90
CA TYR A 519 4.57 2.02 -33.03
C TYR A 519 4.59 1.71 -31.54
N SER A 520 4.29 0.48 -31.14
CA SER A 520 4.29 0.10 -29.73
C SER A 520 5.02 -1.22 -29.50
N VAL A 521 5.68 -1.30 -28.35
CA VAL A 521 6.40 -2.45 -27.85
C VAL A 521 6.05 -2.66 -26.39
N ALA A 522 5.84 -3.91 -25.99
CA ALA A 522 5.74 -4.32 -24.59
C ALA A 522 6.54 -5.60 -24.39
N ILE A 523 6.92 -5.86 -23.13
CA ILE A 523 7.73 -7.00 -22.73
C ILE A 523 7.01 -7.70 -21.59
N ASN A 524 6.79 -9.01 -21.71
CA ASN A 524 6.18 -9.79 -20.64
C ASN A 524 7.22 -10.36 -19.66
N ASN A 525 6.78 -11.05 -18.61
CA ASN A 525 7.68 -11.57 -17.58
C ASN A 525 8.63 -12.67 -18.09
N LYS A 526 8.34 -13.26 -19.26
CA LYS A 526 9.23 -14.22 -19.94
C LYS A 526 10.30 -13.55 -20.83
N ASN A 527 10.36 -12.22 -20.83
CA ASN A 527 11.20 -11.41 -21.73
C ASN A 527 10.90 -11.65 -23.22
N GLU A 528 9.66 -12.01 -23.55
CA GLU A 528 9.17 -12.06 -24.93
C GLU A 528 8.85 -10.64 -25.39
N VAL A 529 9.10 -10.33 -26.66
CA VAL A 529 8.90 -9.00 -27.25
C VAL A 529 7.57 -8.98 -28.00
N ILE A 530 6.64 -8.16 -27.54
CA ILE A 530 5.33 -7.96 -28.17
C ILE A 530 5.36 -6.66 -28.96
N SER A 531 4.89 -6.68 -30.21
CA SER A 531 4.89 -5.52 -31.09
C SER A 531 3.60 -5.40 -31.91
N SER A 532 3.12 -4.18 -32.15
CA SER A 532 1.97 -3.91 -33.01
C SER A 532 2.37 -3.29 -34.35
N SER A 533 1.93 -3.87 -35.48
CA SER A 533 2.08 -3.24 -36.80
C SER A 533 0.80 -2.51 -37.21
N CYS A 534 0.90 -1.19 -37.35
CA CYS A 534 -0.22 -0.36 -37.81
C CYS A 534 -0.61 -0.64 -39.27
N ASP A 535 0.38 -0.98 -40.12
CA ASP A 535 0.15 -1.22 -41.54
C ASP A 535 -0.51 -2.57 -41.80
N LYS A 536 -0.09 -3.61 -41.07
CA LYS A 536 -0.63 -4.96 -41.24
C LYS A 536 -1.82 -5.28 -40.35
N ASN A 537 -2.22 -4.36 -39.47
CA ASN A 537 -3.31 -4.56 -38.52
C ASN A 537 -3.13 -5.83 -37.68
N ASN A 538 -1.91 -6.06 -37.19
CA ASN A 538 -1.56 -7.27 -36.46
C ASN A 538 -0.70 -6.99 -35.22
N VAL A 539 -0.60 -7.99 -34.35
CA VAL A 539 0.29 -8.03 -33.20
C VAL A 539 1.14 -9.28 -33.28
N THR A 540 2.44 -9.14 -33.05
CA THR A 540 3.40 -10.25 -33.08
C THR A 540 4.05 -10.40 -31.72
N VAL A 541 4.07 -11.64 -31.22
CA VAL A 541 4.84 -12.03 -30.02
C VAL A 541 6.09 -12.74 -30.49
N MET A 542 7.26 -12.26 -30.07
CA MET A 542 8.58 -12.78 -30.45
C MET A 542 9.31 -13.30 -29.22
N ASP A 543 10.14 -14.33 -29.38
CA ASP A 543 11.08 -14.72 -28.34
C ASP A 543 12.21 -13.68 -28.17
N ASN A 544 13.05 -13.84 -27.14
CA ASN A 544 14.19 -12.95 -26.89
C ASN A 544 15.27 -12.99 -28.01
N SER A 545 15.19 -13.90 -28.99
CA SER A 545 16.05 -13.88 -30.18
C SER A 545 15.46 -13.03 -31.33
N GLY A 546 14.18 -12.66 -31.24
CA GLY A 546 13.44 -11.97 -32.29
C GLY A 546 12.70 -12.88 -33.26
N LYS A 547 12.59 -14.16 -32.95
CA LYS A 547 11.80 -15.10 -33.75
C LYS A 547 10.33 -14.95 -33.38
N GLY A 548 9.48 -14.64 -34.36
CA GLY A 548 8.03 -14.61 -34.17
C GLY A 548 7.50 -15.98 -33.75
N MET A 549 6.76 -16.01 -32.64
CA MET A 549 6.13 -17.19 -32.07
C MET A 549 4.63 -17.21 -32.35
N TYR A 550 3.97 -16.08 -32.08
CA TYR A 550 2.53 -15.93 -32.22
C TYR A 550 2.20 -14.69 -33.02
N LEU A 551 1.15 -14.77 -33.83
CA LEU A 551 0.67 -13.69 -34.68
C LEU A 551 -0.84 -13.56 -34.50
N TYR A 552 -1.29 -12.37 -34.11
CA TYR A 552 -2.70 -12.05 -33.99
C TYR A 552 -3.11 -11.03 -35.04
N SER A 553 -4.22 -11.31 -35.72
CA SER A 553 -4.89 -10.40 -36.65
C SER A 553 -6.39 -10.63 -36.57
N HIS A 554 -7.19 -9.57 -36.64
CA HIS A 554 -8.64 -9.66 -36.51
C HIS A 554 -9.32 -8.59 -37.35
N GLU A 555 -10.49 -8.88 -37.93
CA GLU A 555 -11.23 -7.94 -38.80
C GLU A 555 -11.59 -6.62 -38.12
N LYS A 556 -11.81 -6.66 -36.80
CA LYS A 556 -12.11 -5.50 -35.95
C LYS A 556 -10.86 -4.82 -35.38
N LEU A 557 -9.65 -5.32 -35.62
CA LEU A 557 -8.43 -4.62 -35.20
C LEU A 557 -7.96 -3.76 -36.36
N ILE A 558 -8.06 -2.44 -36.25
CA ILE A 558 -7.59 -1.52 -37.29
C ILE A 558 -6.66 -0.49 -36.66
N TYR A 559 -5.44 -0.42 -37.20
CA TYR A 559 -4.39 0.52 -36.80
C TYR A 559 -4.01 0.37 -35.31
N PRO A 560 -3.45 -0.78 -34.89
CA PRO A 560 -3.06 -1.03 -33.50
C PRO A 560 -1.90 -0.11 -33.06
N TYR A 561 -2.23 0.99 -32.41
CA TYR A 561 -1.27 2.08 -32.15
C TYR A 561 -0.46 1.86 -30.88
N GLY A 562 -1.13 1.47 -29.79
CA GLY A 562 -0.54 1.25 -28.48
C GLY A 562 -0.87 -0.15 -27.98
N LEU A 563 0.03 -0.75 -27.22
CA LEU A 563 -0.21 -1.98 -26.50
C LEU A 563 0.50 -1.96 -25.15
N ASP A 564 0.03 -2.82 -24.25
CA ASP A 564 0.70 -3.10 -22.99
C ASP A 564 0.38 -4.51 -22.53
N VAL A 565 1.15 -5.02 -21.58
CA VAL A 565 0.97 -6.33 -20.95
C VAL A 565 0.70 -6.12 -19.48
N ASN A 566 -0.37 -6.70 -18.95
CA ASN A 566 -0.66 -6.62 -17.53
C ASN A 566 0.18 -7.64 -16.72
N PHE A 567 0.05 -7.60 -15.40
CA PHE A 567 0.83 -8.49 -14.52
C PHE A 567 0.46 -9.99 -14.63
N SER A 568 -0.72 -10.30 -15.18
CA SER A 568 -1.20 -11.66 -15.47
C SER A 568 -0.85 -12.14 -16.88
N GLU A 569 0.01 -11.39 -17.60
CA GLU A 569 0.56 -11.70 -18.93
C GLU A 569 -0.43 -11.53 -20.11
N GLU A 570 -1.64 -11.01 -19.92
CA GLU A 570 -2.53 -10.69 -21.03
C GLU A 570 -2.10 -9.44 -21.79
N ILE A 571 -2.27 -9.49 -23.11
CA ILE A 571 -1.85 -8.44 -24.04
C ILE A 571 -3.06 -7.56 -24.37
N PHE A 572 -2.95 -6.27 -24.08
CA PHE A 572 -3.98 -5.28 -24.39
C PHE A 572 -3.56 -4.43 -25.58
N VAL A 573 -4.42 -4.31 -26.58
CA VAL A 573 -4.09 -3.68 -27.87
C VAL A 573 -5.11 -2.60 -28.21
N ALA A 574 -4.65 -1.35 -28.29
CA ALA A 574 -5.46 -0.19 -28.68
C ALA A 574 -5.61 -0.09 -30.21
N GLY A 575 -6.78 -0.50 -30.71
CA GLY A 575 -7.18 -0.32 -32.11
C GLY A 575 -7.67 1.10 -32.36
N LYS A 576 -6.76 2.00 -32.75
CA LYS A 576 -7.04 3.45 -32.87
C LYS A 576 -8.19 3.74 -33.83
N HIS A 577 -8.16 3.14 -35.02
CA HIS A 577 -9.16 3.42 -36.06
C HIS A 577 -10.41 2.54 -35.92
N SER A 578 -10.31 1.41 -35.23
CA SER A 578 -11.44 0.53 -34.93
C SER A 578 -12.21 0.89 -33.66
N ASN A 579 -11.75 1.89 -32.89
CA ASN A 579 -12.38 2.36 -31.65
C ASN A 579 -12.60 1.22 -30.63
N ASN A 580 -11.56 0.43 -30.41
CA ASN A 580 -11.63 -0.68 -29.47
C ASN A 580 -10.29 -1.01 -28.81
N ILE A 581 -10.37 -1.77 -27.72
CA ILE A 581 -9.24 -2.42 -27.08
C ILE A 581 -9.48 -3.92 -27.17
N HIS A 582 -8.52 -4.64 -27.74
CA HIS A 582 -8.51 -6.10 -27.77
C HIS A 582 -7.71 -6.61 -26.59
N VAL A 583 -8.21 -7.66 -25.93
CA VAL A 583 -7.52 -8.37 -24.85
C VAL A 583 -7.19 -9.77 -25.34
N LEU A 584 -5.92 -10.13 -25.28
CA LEU A 584 -5.40 -11.39 -25.78
C LEU A 584 -4.70 -12.18 -24.68
N THR A 585 -4.71 -13.50 -24.80
CA THR A 585 -3.84 -14.38 -24.02
C THR A 585 -2.35 -14.12 -24.34
N PRO A 586 -1.40 -14.63 -23.53
CA PRO A 586 0.02 -14.57 -23.85
C PRO A 586 0.40 -15.23 -25.19
N THR A 587 -0.42 -16.17 -25.66
CA THR A 587 -0.27 -16.86 -26.96
C THR A 587 -1.02 -16.16 -28.10
N ALA A 588 -1.49 -14.94 -27.87
CA ALA A 588 -2.18 -14.08 -28.83
C ALA A 588 -3.57 -14.61 -29.28
N GLU A 589 -4.27 -15.33 -28.41
CA GLU A 589 -5.67 -15.74 -28.61
C GLU A 589 -6.62 -14.66 -28.06
N LEU A 590 -7.71 -14.37 -28.77
CA LEU A 590 -8.65 -13.31 -28.36
C LEU A 590 -9.48 -13.74 -27.15
N LEU A 591 -9.47 -12.93 -26.09
CA LEU A 591 -10.34 -13.07 -24.92
C LEU A 591 -11.57 -12.18 -25.03
N LYS A 592 -11.39 -10.87 -25.23
CA LYS A 592 -12.48 -9.89 -25.23
C LYS A 592 -12.14 -8.64 -26.04
N ILE A 593 -13.18 -7.93 -26.49
CA ILE A 593 -13.06 -6.63 -27.16
C ILE A 593 -13.91 -5.62 -26.39
N TYR A 594 -13.28 -4.52 -25.96
CA TYR A 594 -13.95 -3.39 -25.32
C TYR A 594 -14.07 -2.22 -26.28
N GLU A 595 -15.23 -1.56 -26.32
CA GLU A 595 -15.41 -0.34 -27.13
C GLU A 595 -14.81 0.87 -26.42
N VAL A 596 -13.81 1.50 -27.05
CA VAL A 596 -13.15 2.70 -26.53
C VAL A 596 -12.88 3.64 -27.68
N LYS A 597 -13.26 4.91 -27.58
CA LYS A 597 -13.15 5.84 -28.71
C LYS A 597 -11.70 6.28 -28.94
N SER A 598 -11.20 6.00 -30.15
CA SER A 598 -9.89 6.41 -30.66
C SER A 598 -8.74 6.25 -29.66
N PRO A 599 -8.50 5.03 -29.12
CA PRO A 599 -7.46 4.80 -28.14
C PRO A 599 -6.09 4.88 -28.82
N ARG A 600 -5.15 5.62 -28.24
CA ARG A 600 -3.76 5.71 -28.73
C ARG A 600 -2.82 4.89 -27.88
N CYS A 601 -2.87 5.05 -26.57
CA CYS A 601 -2.07 4.27 -25.63
C CYS A 601 -2.98 3.62 -24.59
N ILE A 602 -2.53 2.48 -24.09
CA ILE A 602 -3.03 1.85 -22.88
C ILE A 602 -1.79 1.56 -22.05
N THR A 603 -1.86 1.80 -20.74
CA THR A 603 -0.77 1.47 -19.83
C THR A 603 -1.35 1.00 -18.52
N PHE A 604 -0.86 -0.12 -18.01
CA PHE A 604 -1.26 -0.70 -16.75
C PHE A 604 -0.45 -0.14 -15.59
N LYS A 605 -1.12 -0.01 -14.46
CA LYS A 605 -0.45 0.16 -13.18
C LYS A 605 0.18 -1.18 -12.82
N GLU A 606 1.44 -1.15 -12.42
CA GLU A 606 2.18 -2.34 -11.98
C GLU A 606 1.38 -3.10 -10.93
N ASN A 607 1.30 -4.43 -11.09
CA ASN A 607 0.60 -5.35 -10.20
C ASN A 607 -0.87 -4.98 -9.97
N SER A 608 -1.57 -4.48 -10.99
CA SER A 608 -2.97 -4.06 -10.86
C SER A 608 -3.77 -4.31 -12.13
N TYR A 609 -5.09 -4.50 -11.97
CA TYR A 609 -6.07 -4.45 -13.05
C TYR A 609 -6.52 -3.02 -13.39
N MET A 610 -5.77 -2.02 -12.94
CA MET A 610 -5.99 -0.63 -13.30
C MET A 610 -5.11 -0.23 -14.47
N CYS A 611 -5.70 0.49 -15.42
CA CYS A 611 -4.97 1.07 -16.53
C CYS A 611 -5.47 2.49 -16.83
N PHE A 612 -4.66 3.30 -17.48
CA PHE A 612 -5.17 4.48 -18.18
C PHE A 612 -5.20 4.22 -19.68
N VAL A 613 -6.11 4.89 -20.37
CA VAL A 613 -6.21 4.87 -21.83
C VAL A 613 -6.17 6.31 -22.35
N GLY A 614 -5.11 6.63 -23.08
CA GLY A 614 -4.96 7.91 -23.78
C GLY A 614 -5.70 7.89 -25.12
N SER A 615 -6.14 9.06 -25.57
CA SER A 615 -6.89 9.22 -26.82
C SER A 615 -6.31 10.36 -27.65
N GLU A 616 -6.63 10.37 -28.95
CA GLU A 616 -6.26 11.47 -29.85
C GLU A 616 -7.10 12.73 -29.64
N THR A 617 -8.37 12.56 -29.23
CA THR A 617 -9.36 13.65 -29.22
C THR A 617 -10.12 13.80 -27.90
N ARG A 618 -9.93 12.86 -26.97
CA ARG A 618 -10.66 12.80 -25.70
C ARG A 618 -9.69 12.88 -24.54
N THR A 619 -10.22 13.33 -23.40
CA THR A 619 -9.53 13.26 -22.11
C THR A 619 -9.11 11.82 -21.81
N THR A 620 -7.92 11.66 -21.24
CA THR A 620 -7.42 10.35 -20.80
C THR A 620 -8.29 9.81 -19.67
N LYS A 621 -8.60 8.51 -19.72
CA LYS A 621 -9.49 7.86 -18.76
C LYS A 621 -8.76 6.77 -17.99
N VAL A 622 -9.04 6.65 -16.70
CA VAL A 622 -8.54 5.57 -15.84
C VAL A 622 -9.64 4.55 -15.65
N TYR A 623 -9.31 3.28 -15.87
CA TYR A 623 -10.23 2.15 -15.75
C TYR A 623 -9.69 1.11 -14.78
N GLU A 624 -10.60 0.29 -14.27
CA GLU A 624 -10.31 -0.91 -13.50
C GLU A 624 -11.13 -2.06 -14.04
N PHE A 625 -10.48 -3.20 -14.31
CA PHE A 625 -11.17 -4.42 -14.70
C PHE A 625 -11.71 -5.15 -13.47
N LYS A 626 -12.99 -5.55 -13.52
CA LYS A 626 -13.69 -6.25 -12.43
C LYS A 626 -14.47 -7.43 -12.99
N GLU A 627 -14.50 -8.54 -12.27
CA GLU A 627 -15.43 -9.63 -12.55
C GLU A 627 -16.86 -9.14 -12.30
N ASP A 628 -17.75 -9.30 -13.29
CA ASP A 628 -19.18 -9.07 -13.08
C ASP A 628 -19.70 -10.20 -12.19
N LEU A 629 -19.80 -9.93 -10.88
CA LEU A 629 -20.53 -10.79 -9.96
C LEU A 629 -22.02 -10.68 -10.33
N GLN A 630 -22.45 -11.49 -11.30
CA GLN A 630 -23.86 -11.79 -11.49
C GLN A 630 -24.28 -12.62 -10.28
N TYR A 631 -24.77 -11.94 -9.25
CA TYR A 631 -25.49 -12.56 -8.13
C TYR A 631 -26.91 -12.92 -8.55
#